data_AF-A0A4R6JLS4-F1
#
_entry.id   AF-A0A4R6JLS4-F1
#
_cell.length_a   1.000
_cell.length_b   1.000
_cell.length_c   1.000
_cell.angle_alpha   90.00
_cell.angle_beta   90.00
_cell.angle_gamma   90.00
#
_symmetry.space_group_name_H-M   'P 1'
#
loop_
_entity.id
_entity.type
_entity.pdbx_description
1 polymer ?
#
loop_
_entity_poly.entity_id
_entity_poly.type
_entity_poly.pdbx_seq_one_letter_code
_entity_poly.pdbx_strand_id
1 'polypeptide(L)'
;MSDFKVNFPAANSVVDQVAAANRQISNDLAALDPKIMNALAMWESDDARAAYDAAKQRWDQAAVQMNQILEQARSTLTNVIENYNVSNQRAAGKWQ
;
A
#
# COMPACT_ATOMS: atom_id res chain seq x y z
N MET A 1 -12.89 -32.07 -4.43
CA MET A 1 -12.88 -30.63 -4.75
C MET A 1 -11.69 -30.05 -4.01
N SER A 2 -10.70 -29.56 -4.75
CA SER A 2 -9.45 -29.04 -4.18
C SER A 2 -9.78 -27.90 -3.22
N ASP A 3 -9.51 -28.12 -1.94
CA ASP A 3 -9.73 -27.16 -0.86
C ASP A 3 -8.71 -26.03 -1.03
N PHE A 4 -9.04 -25.05 -1.86
CA PHE A 4 -8.28 -23.80 -1.97
C PHE A 4 -8.46 -23.05 -0.64
N LYS A 5 -7.71 -23.48 0.38
CA LYS A 5 -7.60 -22.76 1.65
C LYS A 5 -6.82 -21.49 1.37
N VAL A 6 -7.53 -20.42 1.05
CA VAL A 6 -6.93 -19.08 1.00
C VAL A 6 -6.29 -18.83 2.38
N ASN A 7 -4.97 -18.60 2.40
CA ASN A 7 -4.24 -18.31 3.63
C ASN A 7 -4.47 -16.84 4.01
N PHE A 8 -5.63 -16.56 4.61
CA PHE A 8 -6.07 -15.21 4.97
C PHE A 8 -5.13 -14.49 5.96
N PRO A 9 -4.56 -15.14 6.99
CA PRO A 9 -3.55 -14.51 7.84
C PRO A 9 -2.33 -14.02 7.05
N ALA A 10 -1.87 -14.81 6.07
CA ALA A 10 -0.77 -14.39 5.20
C ALA A 10 -1.18 -13.21 4.31
N ALA A 11 -2.41 -13.18 3.79
CA ALA A 11 -2.91 -12.07 2.98
C ALA A 11 -2.98 -10.75 3.77
N ASN A 12 -3.55 -10.75 4.98
CA ASN A 12 -3.55 -9.56 5.85
C ASN A 12 -2.13 -9.12 6.21
N SER A 13 -1.25 -10.06 6.53
CA SER A 13 0.15 -9.76 6.83
C SER A 13 0.85 -9.06 5.66
N VAL A 14 0.61 -9.50 4.42
CA VAL A 14 1.20 -8.86 3.23
C VAL A 14 0.66 -7.43 3.06
N VAL A 15 -0.65 -7.22 3.21
CA VAL A 15 -1.24 -5.88 3.12
C VAL A 15 -0.67 -4.94 4.19
N ASP A 16 -0.51 -5.42 5.43
CA ASP A 16 0.08 -4.63 6.52
C ASP A 16 1.56 -4.33 6.28
N GLN A 17 2.33 -5.29 5.75
CA GLN A 17 3.73 -5.08 5.38
C GLN A 17 3.88 -4.04 4.26
N VAL A 18 3.03 -4.10 3.22
CA VAL A 18 3.07 -3.11 2.13
C VAL A 18 2.64 -1.73 2.64
N ALA A 19 1.65 -1.64 3.54
CA ALA A 19 1.28 -0.38 4.19
C ALA A 19 2.41 0.19 5.06
N ALA A 20 3.15 -0.66 5.78
CA ALA A 20 4.32 -0.25 6.54
C ALA A 20 5.46 0.24 5.63
N ALA A 21 5.75 -0.48 4.55
CA ALA A 21 6.76 -0.09 3.57
C ALA A 21 6.41 1.25 2.90
N ASN A 22 5.13 1.48 2.54
CA ASN A 22 4.70 2.74 1.95
C ASN A 22 4.92 3.92 2.90
N ARG A 23 4.56 3.76 4.19
CA ARG A 23 4.82 4.79 5.22
C ARG A 23 6.31 5.06 5.40
N GLN A 24 7.13 4.01 5.38
CA GLN A 24 8.59 4.18 5.49
C GLN A 24 9.14 4.97 4.31
N ILE A 25 8.73 4.67 3.08
CA ILE A 25 9.12 5.42 1.88
C ILE A 25 8.73 6.90 2.02
N SER A 26 7.50 7.20 2.43
CA SER A 26 7.07 8.59 2.63
C SER A 26 7.91 9.32 3.69
N ASN A 27 8.26 8.66 4.79
CA ASN A 27 9.09 9.22 5.83
C ASN A 27 10.54 9.47 5.38
N ASP A 28 11.13 8.53 4.65
CA ASP A 28 12.49 8.65 4.12
C ASP A 28 12.58 9.80 3.11
N LEU A 29 11.55 9.97 2.28
CA LEU A 29 11.43 11.11 1.38
C LEU A 29 11.32 12.44 2.13
N ALA A 30 10.47 12.52 3.15
CA ALA A 30 10.34 13.71 3.99
C ALA A 30 11.65 14.05 4.74
N ALA A 31 12.46 13.04 5.10
CA ALA A 31 13.76 13.22 5.70
C ALA A 31 14.86 13.63 4.69
N LEU A 32 14.68 13.29 3.40
CA LEU A 32 15.56 13.68 2.30
C LEU A 32 15.34 15.15 1.88
N ASP A 33 14.11 15.67 1.95
CA ASP A 33 13.78 17.07 1.64
C ASP A 33 14.76 18.11 2.22
N PRO A 34 14.99 18.19 3.55
CA PRO A 34 15.86 19.21 4.13
C PRO A 34 17.34 19.02 3.77
N LYS A 35 17.77 17.79 3.48
CA LYS A 35 19.14 17.48 3.03
C LYS A 35 19.36 17.96 1.60
N ILE A 36 18.39 17.72 0.74
CA ILE A 36 18.43 18.15 -0.66
C ILE A 36 18.28 19.66 -0.77
N MET A 37 17.42 20.30 0.04
CA MET A 37 17.31 21.77 0.11
C MET A 37 18.64 22.43 0.50
N ASN A 38 19.38 21.88 1.47
CA ASN A 38 20.73 22.37 1.80
C ASN A 38 21.72 22.18 0.65
N ALA A 39 21.68 21.04 -0.04
CA ALA A 39 22.54 20.79 -1.20
C ALA A 39 22.20 21.68 -2.39
N LEU A 40 20.92 21.95 -2.63
CA LEU A 40 20.42 22.88 -3.66
C LEU A 40 20.81 24.32 -3.36
N ALA A 41 20.88 24.73 -2.09
CA ALA A 41 21.42 26.04 -1.74
C ALA A 41 22.91 26.20 -2.13
N MET A 42 23.67 25.09 -2.22
CA MET A 42 25.04 25.10 -2.77
C MET A 42 25.07 24.99 -4.30
N TRP A 43 24.03 24.45 -4.94
CA TRP A 43 23.95 24.22 -6.37
C TRP A 43 23.05 25.32 -6.97
N GLU A 44 23.62 26.47 -7.34
CA GLU A 44 22.93 27.65 -7.93
C GLU A 44 22.29 27.39 -9.31
N SER A 45 21.70 26.21 -9.55
CA SER A 45 21.07 25.84 -10.82
C SER A 45 19.60 25.47 -10.59
N ASP A 46 18.69 26.34 -11.04
CA ASP A 46 17.23 26.15 -10.97
C ASP A 46 16.77 24.80 -11.56
N ASP A 47 17.51 24.25 -12.53
CA ASP A 47 17.24 22.95 -13.15
C ASP A 47 17.27 21.78 -12.15
N ALA A 48 18.17 21.82 -11.16
CA ALA A 48 18.28 20.76 -10.16
C ALA A 48 17.08 20.76 -9.20
N ARG A 49 16.55 21.96 -8.89
CA ARG A 49 15.37 22.12 -8.04
C ARG A 49 14.11 21.63 -8.76
N ALA A 50 13.93 22.00 -10.02
CA ALA A 50 12.81 21.55 -10.83
C ALA A 50 12.79 20.02 -11.01
N ALA A 51 13.95 19.39 -11.26
CA ALA A 51 14.06 17.94 -11.39
C ALA A 51 13.71 17.21 -10.07
N TYR A 52 14.15 17.76 -8.94
CA TYR A 52 13.82 17.24 -7.63
C TYR A 52 12.32 17.35 -7.32
N ASP A 53 11.71 18.52 -7.55
CA ASP A 53 10.29 18.74 -7.30
C ASP A 53 9.43 17.78 -8.16
N ALA A 54 9.82 17.54 -9.41
CA ALA A 54 9.16 16.56 -10.28
C ALA A 54 9.29 15.12 -9.77
N ALA A 55 10.46 14.74 -9.25
CA ALA A 55 10.67 13.41 -8.66
C ALA A 55 9.84 13.24 -7.38
N LYS A 56 9.85 14.25 -6.50
CA LYS A 56 9.04 14.30 -5.28
C LYS A 56 7.56 14.11 -5.59
N GLN A 57 7.04 14.88 -6.54
CA GLN A 57 5.62 14.82 -6.92
C GLN A 57 5.23 13.43 -7.46
N ARG A 58 6.09 12.78 -8.24
CA ARG A 58 5.85 11.40 -8.73
C ARG A 58 5.80 10.41 -7.58
N TRP A 59 6.71 10.51 -6.62
CA TRP A 59 6.73 9.60 -5.48
C TRP A 59 5.54 9.83 -4.54
N ASP A 60 5.16 11.08 -4.29
CA ASP A 60 3.98 11.40 -3.48
C ASP A 60 2.70 10.84 -4.14
N GLN A 61 2.56 10.98 -5.47
CA GLN A 61 1.44 10.37 -6.20
C GLN A 61 1.44 8.85 -6.12
N ALA A 62 2.61 8.21 -6.27
CA ALA A 62 2.73 6.75 -6.16
C ALA A 62 2.36 6.26 -4.76
N ALA A 63 2.77 6.98 -3.71
CA ALA A 63 2.42 6.65 -2.32
C ALA A 63 0.90 6.75 -2.07
N VAL A 64 0.24 7.77 -2.63
CA VAL A 64 -1.23 7.91 -2.56
C VAL A 64 -1.92 6.76 -3.29
N GLN A 65 -1.49 6.44 -4.51
CA GLN A 65 -2.06 5.32 -5.28
C GLN A 65 -1.86 3.99 -4.56
N MET A 66 -0.70 3.77 -3.95
CA MET A 66 -0.43 2.53 -3.21
C MET A 66 -1.37 2.39 -2.01
N ASN A 67 -1.67 3.48 -1.28
CA ASN A 67 -2.66 3.46 -0.21
C ASN A 67 -4.07 3.10 -0.73
N GLN A 68 -4.48 3.62 -1.88
CA GLN A 68 -5.78 3.30 -2.49
C GLN A 68 -5.87 1.82 -2.88
N ILE A 69 -4.81 1.27 -3.49
CA ILE A 69 -4.75 -0.15 -3.87
C ILE A 69 -4.81 -1.04 -2.63
N LEU A 70 -4.11 -0.67 -1.54
CA LEU A 70 -4.14 -1.41 -0.30
C LEU A 70 -5.54 -1.43 0.34
N GLU A 71 -6.23 -0.30 0.32
CA GLU A 71 -7.60 -0.21 0.82
C GLU A 71 -8.55 -1.08 -0.02
N GLN A 72 -8.42 -1.02 -1.35
CA GLN A 72 -9.17 -1.89 -2.26
C GLN A 72 -8.90 -3.38 -1.96
N ALA A 73 -7.63 -3.75 -1.74
CA ALA A 73 -7.24 -5.10 -1.41
C ALA A 73 -7.84 -5.57 -0.07
N ARG A 74 -7.85 -4.71 0.97
CA ARG A 74 -8.51 -5.01 2.25
C ARG A 74 -10.00 -5.25 2.04
N SER A 75 -10.68 -4.35 1.32
CA SER A 75 -12.11 -4.49 1.03
C SER A 75 -12.43 -5.79 0.29
N THR A 76 -11.65 -6.13 -0.74
CA THR A 76 -11.80 -7.39 -1.48
C THR A 76 -11.59 -8.60 -0.57
N LEU A 77 -10.56 -8.59 0.29
CA LEU A 77 -10.32 -9.68 1.24
C LEU A 77 -11.47 -9.84 2.24
N THR A 78 -11.99 -8.74 2.80
CA THR A 78 -13.15 -8.75 3.70
C THR A 78 -14.40 -9.30 3.01
N ASN A 79 -14.69 -8.85 1.80
CA ASN A 79 -15.82 -9.34 1.01
C ASN A 79 -15.70 -10.85 0.73
N VAL A 80 -14.50 -11.35 0.44
CA VAL A 80 -14.27 -12.79 0.26
C VAL A 80 -14.54 -13.56 1.55
N ILE A 81 -14.14 -13.04 2.71
CA ILE A 81 -14.38 -13.66 4.02
C ILE A 81 -15.88 -13.74 4.32
N GLU A 82 -16.62 -12.65 4.15
CA GLU A 82 -18.06 -12.61 4.39
C GLU A 82 -18.80 -13.61 3.50
N ASN A 83 -18.50 -13.61 2.21
CA ASN A 83 -19.11 -14.54 1.26
C ASN A 83 -18.77 -16.01 1.56
N TYR A 84 -17.53 -16.29 1.97
CA TYR A 84 -17.09 -17.64 2.33
C TYR A 84 -17.80 -18.15 3.59
N ASN A 85 -17.92 -17.32 4.63
CA ASN A 85 -18.63 -17.65 5.86
C ASN A 85 -20.13 -17.90 5.61
N VAL A 86 -20.79 -17.05 4.82
CA VAL A 86 -22.20 -17.23 4.44
C VAL A 86 -22.39 -18.52 3.64
N SER A 87 -21.49 -18.82 2.69
CA SER A 87 -21.56 -20.05 1.90
C SER A 87 -21.40 -21.30 2.76
N ASN A 88 -20.43 -21.32 3.69
CA ASN A 88 -20.21 -22.43 4.60
C ASN A 88 -21.36 -22.61 5.59
N GLN A 89 -21.93 -21.54 6.14
CA GLN A 89 -23.11 -21.63 7.01
C GLN A 89 -24.33 -22.19 6.27
N ARG A 90 -24.58 -21.73 5.02
CA ARG A 90 -25.65 -22.27 4.17
C ARG A 90 -25.43 -23.72 3.79
N ALA A 91 -24.18 -24.11 3.52
CA ALA A 91 -23.85 -25.51 3.25
C ALA A 91 -24.07 -26.37 4.49
N ALA A 92 -23.57 -25.95 5.66
CA ALA A 92 -23.74 -26.66 6.93
C ALA A 92 -25.23 -26.86 7.30
N GLY A 93 -26.07 -25.84 7.10
CA GLY A 93 -27.51 -25.93 7.35
C GLY A 93 -28.29 -26.78 6.33
N LYS A 94 -27.67 -27.22 5.23
CA LYS A 94 -28.27 -28.18 4.27
C LYS A 94 -27.95 -29.64 4.60
N TRP A 95 -27.00 -29.88 5.50
CA TRP A 95 -26.58 -31.23 5.91
C TRP A 95 -27.07 -31.62 7.32
N GLN A 96 -27.87 -30.77 7.97
CA GLN A 96 -28.69 -31.09 9.13
C GLN A 96 -30.14 -31.29 8.70
#